data_AF-A0A2V8VH74-F1
#
_entry.id   AF-A0A2V8VH74-F1
#
_cell.length_a   1.000
_cell.length_b   1.000
_cell.length_c   1.000
_cell.angle_alpha   90.00
_cell.angle_beta   90.00
_cell.angle_gamma   90.00
#
_symmetry.space_group_name_H-M   'P 1'
#
loop_
_entity.id
_entity.type
_entity.pdbx_description
1 polymer ?
#
loop_
_entity_poly.entity_id
_entity_poly.type
_entity_poly.pdbx_seq_one_letter_code
_entity_poly.pdbx_strand_id
1 'polypeptide(L)'
;MNRSASVPVRKGRGAVGNTEGRFETRRIEPADYGWDAGGEEDSPPRLPTTVTPEKTRTILSRNDSPDIPFDRSINPYKGCEHGCVYCFARPTHSYLGLSPGLDFETKIFSKPDAARLLREELRRPGYRCEVIALGANTDPYQPAERDLSITRGILEVLWEHRHPVGIVTKSSLVLRDLDLIAPMAGQNLAAVFLSITTLDRGLARTMEPRAAAPHRRLETIRALSEAGVPVGVLASPMIPGLNDQELERILEAAAAAGARTAGYILLRLPHEVKEIFAEWLETHYPLKAAHVLSLVRQTHGGKLYESEFGTRMKGRGPYAELLERRFATACRRLGLTRRGGSPLDVSQFRLPPRPGDQPGLFDRHPTRSSGA
;
A
#
# COMPACT_ATOMS: atom_id res chain seq x y z
N MET A 1 -15.29 20.00 29.67
CA MET A 1 -14.97 18.57 29.84
C MET A 1 -13.56 18.34 29.32
N ASN A 2 -12.59 18.30 30.23
CA ASN A 2 -11.16 18.18 29.96
C ASN A 2 -10.84 16.82 29.31
N ARG A 3 -10.51 16.80 28.02
CA ARG A 3 -9.73 15.71 27.40
C ARG A 3 -8.26 16.13 27.35
N SER A 4 -7.61 16.19 28.50
CA SER A 4 -6.20 16.56 28.61
C SER A 4 -5.43 15.58 29.49
N ALA A 5 -5.42 14.31 29.06
CA ALA A 5 -4.22 13.50 29.20
C ALA A 5 -3.79 13.23 27.76
N SER A 6 -2.84 14.02 27.24
CA SER A 6 -2.31 13.83 25.90
C SER A 6 -1.63 12.46 25.85
N VAL A 7 -2.19 11.52 25.10
CA VAL A 7 -1.55 10.21 24.90
C VAL A 7 -0.15 10.48 24.32
N PRO A 8 0.92 10.00 24.96
CA PRO A 8 2.27 10.38 24.56
C PRO A 8 2.60 9.78 23.18
N VAL A 9 3.13 10.63 22.30
CA VAL A 9 3.53 10.24 20.95
C VAL A 9 4.64 9.19 21.02
N ARG A 10 4.41 8.04 20.38
CA ARG A 10 5.38 6.95 20.33
C ARG A 10 6.27 7.09 19.08
N LYS A 11 7.58 7.17 19.28
CA LYS A 11 8.55 7.19 18.18
C LYS A 11 8.39 5.94 17.30
N GLY A 12 8.31 6.13 15.99
CA GLY A 12 8.16 5.03 15.03
C GLY A 12 6.72 4.53 14.86
N ARG A 13 5.73 5.25 15.39
CA ARG A 13 4.31 4.91 15.34
C ARG A 13 3.51 6.06 14.74
N GLY A 14 2.50 5.73 13.93
CA GLY A 14 1.72 6.74 13.21
C GLY A 14 0.37 7.01 13.85
N ALA A 15 -0.25 5.99 14.47
CA ALA A 15 -1.39 6.24 15.36
C ALA A 15 -0.88 6.80 16.70
N VAL A 16 -1.60 7.78 17.24
CA VAL A 16 -1.33 8.34 18.57
C VAL A 16 -1.93 7.42 19.63
N GLY A 17 -3.23 7.12 19.52
CA GLY A 17 -3.94 6.20 20.40
C GLY A 17 -4.13 4.77 19.87
N ASN A 18 -4.64 3.90 20.74
CA ASN A 18 -5.10 2.54 20.40
C ASN A 18 -6.63 2.47 20.43
N THR A 19 -7.29 3.28 19.59
CA THR A 19 -8.76 3.39 19.52
C THR A 19 -9.42 2.03 19.31
N GLU A 20 -10.47 1.75 20.06
CA GLU A 20 -11.18 0.47 19.96
C GLU A 20 -11.82 0.27 18.59
N GLY A 21 -11.89 -1.00 18.17
CA GLY A 21 -12.58 -1.38 16.95
C GLY A 21 -14.10 -1.28 17.11
N ARG A 22 -14.80 -0.91 16.04
CA ARG A 22 -16.27 -0.79 15.99
C ARG A 22 -17.11 -2.01 16.41
N PHE A 23 -16.50 -3.19 16.55
CA PHE A 23 -17.20 -4.41 16.95
C PHE A 23 -16.98 -4.77 18.43
N GLU A 24 -16.17 -3.98 19.14
CA GLU A 24 -15.95 -4.17 20.56
C GLU A 24 -17.17 -3.71 21.38
N THR A 25 -17.52 -4.50 22.39
CA THR A 25 -18.65 -4.21 23.30
C THR A 25 -18.20 -3.66 24.64
N ARG A 26 -16.89 -3.68 24.92
CA ARG A 26 -16.29 -3.25 26.18
C ARG A 26 -15.23 -2.21 25.90
N ARG A 27 -15.28 -1.12 26.67
CA ARG A 27 -14.31 -0.04 26.59
C ARG A 27 -13.31 -0.10 27.74
N ILE A 28 -12.02 -0.13 27.44
CA ILE A 28 -10.93 -0.10 28.44
C ILE A 28 -10.36 1.32 28.42
N GLU A 29 -10.72 2.12 29.43
CA GLU A 29 -10.07 3.41 29.66
C GLU A 29 -8.94 3.22 30.67
N PRO A 30 -7.70 3.62 30.34
CA PRO A 30 -6.63 3.66 31.33
C PRO A 30 -7.05 4.62 32.44
N ALA A 31 -7.23 4.10 33.65
CA ALA A 31 -7.40 4.93 34.83
C ALA A 31 -6.02 5.34 35.33
N ASP A 32 -5.75 6.63 35.30
CA ASP A 32 -4.61 7.21 35.99
C ASP A 32 -4.92 7.19 37.49
N TYR A 33 -4.25 6.29 38.22
CA TYR A 33 -4.41 6.16 39.66
C TYR A 33 -3.46 7.07 40.45
N GLY A 34 -2.75 8.02 39.80
CA GLY A 34 -1.90 9.00 40.46
C GLY A 34 -0.59 8.45 41.02
N TRP A 35 -0.15 7.27 40.55
CA TRP A 35 1.17 6.72 40.86
C TRP A 35 2.13 7.11 39.75
N ASP A 36 2.50 8.39 39.73
CA ASP A 36 3.63 8.86 38.94
C ASP A 36 4.89 8.14 39.44
N ALA A 37 5.37 7.15 38.69
CA ALA A 37 6.76 6.75 38.78
C ALA A 37 7.59 7.90 38.19
N GLY A 38 7.81 8.93 39.02
CA GLY A 38 8.69 10.05 38.73
C GLY A 38 10.08 9.54 38.37
N GLY A 39 10.36 9.53 37.08
CA GLY A 39 11.66 9.23 36.51
C GLY A 39 11.78 10.00 35.18
N GLU A 40 12.83 10.78 35.05
CA GLU A 40 13.14 11.73 33.97
C GLU A 40 13.38 11.10 32.57
N GLU A 41 12.77 9.95 32.26
CA GLU A 41 12.73 9.36 30.91
C GLU A 41 11.32 9.49 30.33
N ASP A 42 10.98 10.72 29.91
CA ASP A 42 9.67 11.20 29.42
C ASP A 42 9.15 10.55 28.10
N SER A 43 9.62 9.36 27.74
CA SER A 43 9.16 8.63 26.56
C SER A 43 8.45 7.33 26.96
N PRO A 44 7.22 7.09 26.45
CA PRO A 44 6.53 5.84 26.71
C PRO A 44 7.39 4.65 26.23
N PRO A 45 7.36 3.50 26.92
CA PRO A 45 8.21 2.36 26.61
C PRO A 45 8.03 1.94 25.14
N ARG A 46 9.10 1.47 24.50
CA ARG A 46 9.03 1.03 23.10
C ARG A 46 7.98 -0.07 22.98
N LEU A 47 6.97 0.15 22.14
CA LEU A 47 5.95 -0.85 21.84
C LEU A 47 6.49 -1.77 20.74
N PRO A 48 6.84 -3.04 21.02
CA PRO A 48 7.39 -3.94 20.02
C PRO A 48 6.35 -4.31 18.96
N THR A 49 6.81 -4.59 17.75
CA THR A 49 5.96 -5.20 16.71
C THR A 49 6.08 -6.72 16.82
N THR A 50 4.95 -7.42 16.79
CA THR A 50 4.89 -8.88 16.70
C THR A 50 4.39 -9.29 15.31
N VAL A 51 4.93 -10.41 14.80
CA VAL A 51 4.51 -11.01 13.53
C VAL A 51 4.08 -12.44 13.80
N THR A 52 2.78 -12.70 13.65
CA THR A 52 2.19 -14.02 13.91
C THR A 52 1.88 -14.73 12.60
N PRO A 53 2.38 -15.95 12.35
CA PRO A 53 2.00 -16.71 11.17
C PRO A 53 0.53 -17.11 11.23
N GLU A 54 -0.22 -16.82 10.18
CA GLU A 54 -1.64 -17.15 10.05
C GLU A 54 -1.86 -18.31 9.07
N LYS A 55 -2.72 -19.27 9.47
CA LYS A 55 -3.21 -20.32 8.57
C LYS A 55 -4.24 -19.75 7.59
N THR A 56 -3.79 -19.46 6.38
CA THR A 56 -4.64 -18.91 5.32
C THR A 56 -5.18 -20.02 4.41
N ARG A 57 -6.46 -19.95 4.03
CA ARG A 57 -7.09 -20.89 3.08
C ARG A 57 -6.97 -20.46 1.62
N THR A 58 -6.98 -19.17 1.36
CA THR A 58 -6.88 -18.58 0.01
C THR A 58 -6.00 -17.33 0.06
N ILE A 59 -5.15 -17.15 -0.95
CA ILE A 59 -4.24 -16.01 -1.01
C ILE A 59 -4.75 -14.86 -1.91
N LEU A 60 -5.57 -15.20 -2.91
CA LEU A 60 -6.15 -14.25 -3.85
C LEU A 60 -7.43 -13.64 -3.27
N SER A 61 -7.50 -12.32 -3.18
CA SER A 61 -8.70 -11.57 -2.83
C SER A 61 -9.31 -10.95 -4.08
N ARG A 62 -10.65 -10.94 -4.20
CA ARG A 62 -11.37 -10.36 -5.33
C ARG A 62 -12.19 -9.14 -4.92
N ASN A 63 -12.46 -8.26 -5.87
CA ASN A 63 -13.30 -7.08 -5.71
C ASN A 63 -14.00 -6.75 -7.04
N ASP A 64 -15.07 -5.98 -6.95
CA ASP A 64 -15.94 -5.52 -8.05
C ASP A 64 -15.93 -3.99 -8.17
N SER A 65 -14.91 -3.33 -7.60
CA SER A 65 -14.93 -1.87 -7.51
C SER A 65 -14.61 -1.22 -8.85
N PRO A 66 -15.46 -0.29 -9.33
CA PRO A 66 -15.21 0.41 -10.59
C PRO A 66 -14.09 1.47 -10.49
N ASP A 67 -13.60 1.76 -9.29
CA ASP A 67 -12.60 2.81 -9.04
C ASP A 67 -11.15 2.35 -9.24
N ILE A 68 -10.92 1.04 -9.35
CA ILE A 68 -9.58 0.46 -9.44
C ILE A 68 -9.46 -0.42 -10.69
N PRO A 69 -8.27 -0.44 -11.35
CA PRO A 69 -8.10 -1.11 -12.63
C PRO A 69 -7.82 -2.61 -12.50
N PHE A 70 -8.23 -3.25 -11.39
CA PHE A 70 -7.98 -4.65 -11.12
C PHE A 70 -9.12 -5.27 -10.30
N ASP A 71 -9.47 -6.51 -10.60
CA ASP A 71 -10.47 -7.29 -9.87
C ASP A 71 -9.85 -8.14 -8.75
N ARG A 72 -8.53 -8.37 -8.78
CA ARG A 72 -7.85 -9.29 -7.87
C ARG A 72 -6.55 -8.73 -7.29
N SER A 73 -6.29 -9.11 -6.05
CA SER A 73 -5.10 -8.67 -5.33
C SER A 73 -4.54 -9.76 -4.42
N ILE A 74 -3.26 -9.62 -4.09
CA ILE A 74 -2.59 -10.42 -3.06
C ILE A 74 -2.03 -9.46 -2.02
N ASN A 75 -2.27 -9.81 -0.75
CA ASN A 75 -1.72 -9.13 0.40
C ASN A 75 -1.02 -10.19 1.26
N PRO A 76 0.33 -10.24 1.25
CA PRO A 76 1.11 -11.25 1.99
C PRO A 76 0.96 -11.14 3.51
N TYR A 77 0.47 -9.99 3.98
CA TYR A 77 0.33 -9.66 5.39
C TYR A 77 -1.04 -9.04 5.70
N LYS A 78 -1.48 -9.16 6.96
CA LYS A 78 -2.53 -8.31 7.55
C LYS A 78 -1.88 -7.38 8.57
N GLY A 79 -2.28 -6.10 8.54
CA GLY A 79 -1.57 -5.04 9.24
C GLY A 79 -0.38 -4.54 8.42
N CYS A 80 0.11 -3.35 8.76
CA CYS A 80 1.23 -2.75 8.06
C CYS A 80 2.13 -1.97 9.01
N GLU A 81 3.37 -2.42 9.15
CA GLU A 81 4.40 -1.84 9.99
C GLU A 81 4.82 -0.43 9.57
N HIS A 82 4.54 -0.01 8.33
CA HIS A 82 4.76 1.36 7.89
C HIS A 82 4.02 2.38 8.76
N GLY A 83 2.90 1.97 9.37
CA GLY A 83 2.16 2.79 10.33
C GLY A 83 1.60 4.06 9.71
N CYS A 84 1.20 4.06 8.43
CA CYS A 84 0.67 5.28 7.81
C CYS A 84 -0.62 5.70 8.53
N VAL A 85 -0.67 6.89 9.12
CA VAL A 85 -1.82 7.33 9.95
C VAL A 85 -3.13 7.35 9.15
N TYR A 86 -3.07 7.74 7.88
CA TYR A 86 -4.20 7.86 6.97
C TYR A 86 -4.64 6.53 6.33
N CYS A 87 -4.02 5.40 6.69
CA CYS A 87 -4.17 4.16 5.93
C CYS A 87 -5.61 3.62 5.98
N PHE A 88 -6.25 3.55 4.80
CA PHE A 88 -7.61 3.05 4.67
C PHE A 88 -7.79 1.58 5.09
N ALA A 89 -6.69 0.84 5.23
CA ALA A 89 -6.68 -0.56 5.64
C ALA A 89 -6.76 -0.75 7.16
N ARG A 90 -6.52 0.31 7.96
CA ARG A 90 -6.59 0.24 9.44
C ARG A 90 -7.87 -0.46 9.97
N PRO A 91 -9.07 -0.18 9.43
CA PRO A 91 -10.31 -0.82 9.88
C PRO A 91 -10.37 -2.35 9.68
N THR A 92 -9.41 -2.96 8.97
CA THR A 92 -9.37 -4.43 8.87
C THR A 92 -9.07 -5.10 10.21
N HIS A 93 -8.34 -4.40 11.09
CA HIS A 93 -8.02 -4.93 12.43
C HIS A 93 -9.24 -5.01 13.34
N SER A 94 -10.26 -4.16 13.15
CA SER A 94 -11.53 -4.28 13.88
C SER A 94 -12.17 -5.66 13.69
N TYR A 95 -12.06 -6.28 12.49
CA TYR A 95 -12.60 -7.63 12.25
C TYR A 95 -11.82 -8.75 12.95
N LEU A 96 -10.64 -8.44 13.50
CA LEU A 96 -9.80 -9.37 14.25
C LEU A 96 -9.94 -9.18 15.77
N GLY A 97 -10.85 -8.31 16.23
CA GLY A 97 -10.94 -7.89 17.62
C GLY A 97 -9.71 -7.09 18.08
N LEU A 98 -9.07 -6.37 17.15
CA LEU A 98 -7.88 -5.57 17.41
C LEU A 98 -8.13 -4.11 17.07
N SER A 99 -7.37 -3.21 17.70
CA SER A 99 -7.47 -1.77 17.42
C SER A 99 -7.00 -1.42 15.99
N PRO A 100 -7.76 -0.58 15.25
CA PRO A 100 -7.28 0.08 14.03
C PRO A 100 -6.14 1.09 14.24
N GLY A 101 -5.88 1.46 15.50
CA GLY A 101 -4.81 2.36 15.92
C GLY A 101 -3.45 1.66 15.97
N LEU A 102 -2.87 1.52 17.16
CA LEU A 102 -1.53 0.95 17.33
C LEU A 102 -1.47 -0.55 17.02
N ASP A 103 -2.53 -1.33 17.27
CA ASP A 103 -2.51 -2.77 16.95
C ASP A 103 -2.35 -3.02 15.44
N PHE A 104 -2.87 -2.15 14.56
CA PHE A 104 -2.71 -2.29 13.10
C PHE A 104 -1.25 -2.30 12.64
N GLU A 105 -0.39 -1.54 13.32
CA GLU A 105 1.03 -1.36 12.96
C GLU A 105 2.00 -2.10 13.88
N THR A 106 1.47 -2.73 14.94
CA THR A 106 2.27 -3.52 15.90
C THR A 106 1.90 -5.00 15.95
N LYS A 107 0.68 -5.39 15.58
CA LYS A 107 0.24 -6.80 15.51
C LYS A 107 0.03 -7.21 14.06
N ILE A 108 1.05 -7.80 13.47
CA ILE A 108 1.08 -8.17 12.05
C ILE A 108 0.82 -9.67 11.92
N PHE A 109 0.06 -10.05 10.91
CA PHE A 109 -0.15 -11.46 10.57
C PHE A 109 0.49 -11.76 9.23
N SER A 110 1.40 -12.74 9.18
CA SER A 110 2.06 -13.18 7.95
C SER A 110 1.36 -14.40 7.35
N LYS A 111 1.44 -14.54 6.02
CA LYS A 111 0.85 -15.66 5.28
C LYS A 111 1.95 -16.52 4.67
N PRO A 112 2.66 -17.35 5.45
CA PRO A 112 3.83 -18.09 4.97
C PRO A 112 3.52 -19.05 3.81
N ASP A 113 2.30 -19.59 3.78
CA ASP A 113 1.81 -20.48 2.71
C ASP A 113 1.45 -19.77 1.39
N ALA A 114 1.64 -18.46 1.27
CA ALA A 114 1.14 -17.66 0.15
C ALA A 114 1.56 -18.22 -1.23
N ALA A 115 2.83 -18.60 -1.40
CA ALA A 115 3.34 -19.16 -2.65
C ALA A 115 2.68 -20.50 -3.00
N ARG A 116 2.55 -21.40 -2.02
CA ARG A 116 1.88 -22.69 -2.19
C ARG A 116 0.41 -22.52 -2.59
N LEU A 117 -0.33 -21.70 -1.83
CA LEU A 117 -1.73 -21.40 -2.08
C LEU A 117 -1.94 -20.73 -3.45
N LEU A 118 -1.03 -19.84 -3.86
CA LEU A 118 -1.10 -19.22 -5.18
C LEU A 118 -0.93 -20.25 -6.28
N ARG A 119 0.05 -21.15 -6.14
CA ARG A 119 0.30 -22.23 -7.12
C ARG A 119 -0.90 -23.18 -7.25
N GLU A 120 -1.63 -23.42 -6.16
CA GLU A 120 -2.89 -24.17 -6.17
C GLU A 120 -4.02 -23.40 -6.86
N GLU A 121 -4.17 -22.10 -6.56
CA GLU A 121 -5.20 -21.23 -7.12
C GLU A 121 -5.07 -21.09 -8.65
N LEU A 122 -3.85 -20.83 -9.16
CA LEU A 122 -3.60 -20.64 -10.60
C LEU A 122 -3.89 -21.87 -11.44
N ARG A 123 -3.93 -23.06 -10.83
CA ARG A 123 -4.23 -24.34 -11.50
C ARG A 123 -5.70 -24.75 -11.44
N ARG A 124 -6.55 -24.00 -10.74
CA ARG A 124 -7.96 -24.36 -10.64
C ARG A 124 -8.61 -24.39 -12.03
N PRO A 125 -9.43 -25.40 -12.34
CA PRO A 125 -10.20 -25.43 -13.57
C PRO A 125 -10.99 -24.13 -13.75
N GLY A 126 -10.90 -23.51 -14.93
CA GLY A 126 -11.58 -22.26 -15.24
C GLY A 126 -10.90 -20.99 -14.72
N TYR A 127 -9.69 -21.07 -14.16
CA TYR A 127 -8.90 -19.88 -13.84
C TYR A 127 -8.66 -19.03 -15.10
N ARG A 128 -9.00 -17.74 -15.03
CA ARG A 128 -8.73 -16.75 -16.08
C ARG A 128 -7.64 -15.81 -15.62
N CYS A 129 -6.55 -15.70 -16.38
CA CYS A 129 -5.47 -14.78 -16.06
C CYS A 129 -5.93 -13.33 -16.22
N GLU A 130 -5.67 -12.53 -15.19
CA GLU A 130 -5.83 -11.08 -15.18
C GLU A 130 -4.74 -10.51 -14.27
N VAL A 131 -4.36 -9.25 -14.45
CA VAL A 131 -3.30 -8.62 -13.65
C VAL A 131 -3.59 -8.71 -12.15
N ILE A 132 -2.65 -9.28 -11.39
CA ILE A 132 -2.72 -9.29 -9.92
C ILE A 132 -2.13 -7.99 -9.38
N ALA A 133 -2.90 -7.29 -8.54
CA ALA A 133 -2.36 -6.19 -7.74
C ALA A 133 -1.71 -6.73 -6.46
N LEU A 134 -0.40 -6.66 -6.37
CA LEU A 134 0.36 -6.98 -5.16
C LEU A 134 0.55 -5.72 -4.32
N GLY A 135 0.08 -5.75 -3.07
CA GLY A 135 0.17 -4.60 -2.17
C GLY A 135 -1.03 -3.65 -2.21
N ALA A 136 -2.23 -4.18 -2.49
CA ALA A 136 -3.44 -3.38 -2.60
C ALA A 136 -3.93 -2.83 -1.25
N ASN A 137 -3.78 -3.58 -0.15
CA ASN A 137 -4.29 -3.23 1.18
C ASN A 137 -3.16 -3.05 2.22
N THR A 138 -2.15 -3.90 2.17
CA THR A 138 -0.96 -3.83 3.04
C THR A 138 0.30 -3.82 2.18
N ASP A 139 1.41 -3.28 2.69
CA ASP A 139 2.63 -3.19 1.90
C ASP A 139 3.32 -4.56 1.83
N PRO A 140 3.62 -5.10 0.63
CA PRO A 140 4.24 -6.40 0.47
C PRO A 140 5.72 -6.38 0.88
N TYR A 141 6.32 -5.19 1.00
CA TYR A 141 7.73 -4.97 1.33
C TYR A 141 7.91 -4.20 2.65
N GLN A 142 6.96 -4.33 3.58
CA GLN A 142 7.10 -3.82 4.94
C GLN A 142 8.29 -4.49 5.67
N PRO A 143 8.81 -3.91 6.78
CA PRO A 143 10.01 -4.40 7.45
C PRO A 143 10.09 -5.94 7.68
N ALA A 144 9.01 -6.60 8.09
CA ALA A 144 8.97 -8.07 8.26
C ALA A 144 9.31 -8.87 7.00
N GLU A 145 9.09 -8.31 5.80
CA GLU A 145 9.43 -8.95 4.53
C GLU A 145 10.94 -9.15 4.34
N ARG A 146 11.78 -8.38 5.05
CA ARG A 146 13.24 -8.56 5.02
C ARG A 146 13.64 -9.99 5.37
N ASP A 147 12.98 -10.55 6.37
CA ASP A 147 13.34 -11.86 6.93
C ASP A 147 12.45 -12.98 6.37
N LEU A 148 11.17 -12.68 6.09
CA LEU A 148 10.18 -13.70 5.73
C LEU A 148 10.16 -14.05 4.24
N SER A 149 10.57 -13.14 3.35
CA SER A 149 10.64 -13.38 1.90
C SER A 149 9.36 -13.95 1.26
N ILE A 150 8.17 -13.64 1.81
CA ILE A 150 6.88 -14.16 1.33
C ILE A 150 6.54 -13.54 -0.02
N THR A 151 6.81 -12.24 -0.17
CA THR A 151 6.62 -11.54 -1.44
C THR A 151 7.51 -12.12 -2.53
N ARG A 152 8.76 -12.44 -2.21
CA ARG A 152 9.66 -13.11 -3.16
C ARG A 152 9.08 -14.44 -3.64
N GLY A 153 8.62 -15.30 -2.73
CA GLY A 153 8.00 -16.58 -3.10
C GLY A 153 6.73 -16.42 -3.96
N ILE A 154 5.95 -15.35 -3.75
CA ILE A 154 4.83 -15.00 -4.63
C ILE A 154 5.33 -14.64 -6.04
N LEU A 155 6.36 -13.80 -6.14
CA LEU A 155 6.95 -13.39 -7.42
C LEU A 155 7.53 -14.58 -8.20
N GLU A 156 8.19 -15.51 -7.52
CA GLU A 156 8.70 -16.75 -8.13
C GLU A 156 7.57 -17.57 -8.76
N VAL A 157 6.46 -17.76 -8.03
CA VAL A 157 5.27 -18.47 -8.57
C VAL A 157 4.68 -17.72 -9.77
N LEU A 158 4.56 -16.40 -9.70
CA LEU A 158 4.04 -15.60 -10.82
C LEU A 158 4.97 -15.69 -12.04
N TRP A 159 6.28 -15.67 -11.83
CA TRP A 159 7.26 -15.83 -12.90
C TRP A 159 7.19 -17.22 -13.55
N GLU A 160 7.12 -18.29 -12.75
CA GLU A 160 6.93 -19.67 -13.23
C GLU A 160 5.73 -19.77 -14.19
N HIS A 161 4.62 -19.12 -13.83
CA HIS A 161 3.36 -19.16 -14.59
C HIS A 161 3.25 -18.06 -15.65
N ARG A 162 4.29 -17.24 -15.84
CA ARG A 162 4.26 -16.04 -16.70
C ARG A 162 3.04 -15.16 -16.45
N HIS A 163 2.71 -14.98 -15.17
CA HIS A 163 1.51 -14.28 -14.74
C HIS A 163 1.83 -12.80 -14.47
N PRO A 164 1.05 -11.85 -15.03
CA PRO A 164 1.31 -10.43 -14.85
C PRO A 164 1.00 -9.93 -13.43
N VAL A 165 1.78 -8.97 -12.96
CA VAL A 165 1.68 -8.38 -11.62
C VAL A 165 1.96 -6.88 -11.61
N GLY A 166 1.06 -6.13 -10.97
CA GLY A 166 1.28 -4.73 -10.62
C GLY A 166 1.65 -4.63 -9.14
N ILE A 167 2.83 -4.12 -8.82
CA ILE A 167 3.34 -4.02 -7.44
C ILE A 167 3.13 -2.60 -6.93
N VAL A 168 2.52 -2.43 -5.77
CA VAL A 168 2.40 -1.12 -5.09
C VAL A 168 3.17 -1.18 -3.77
N THR A 169 4.09 -0.25 -3.54
CA THR A 169 4.87 -0.20 -2.30
C THR A 169 5.34 1.21 -1.94
N LYS A 170 5.75 1.40 -0.69
CA LYS A 170 6.49 2.55 -0.16
C LYS A 170 7.94 2.21 0.22
N SER A 171 8.37 0.97 -0.01
CA SER A 171 9.64 0.43 0.47
C SER A 171 10.67 0.31 -0.64
N SER A 172 11.94 0.60 -0.31
CA SER A 172 13.07 0.35 -1.19
C SER A 172 13.46 -1.14 -1.24
N LEU A 173 12.88 -1.98 -0.37
CA LEU A 173 13.17 -3.42 -0.32
C LEU A 173 12.73 -4.14 -1.60
N VAL A 174 11.84 -3.55 -2.41
CA VAL A 174 11.48 -4.05 -3.75
C VAL A 174 12.70 -4.27 -4.65
N LEU A 175 13.78 -3.51 -4.45
CA LEU A 175 15.02 -3.67 -5.22
C LEU A 175 15.73 -5.01 -4.95
N ARG A 176 15.44 -5.69 -3.83
CA ARG A 176 15.96 -7.03 -3.54
C ARG A 176 15.55 -8.03 -4.60
N ASP A 177 14.31 -7.92 -5.08
CA ASP A 177 13.70 -8.89 -5.99
C ASP A 177 13.77 -8.42 -7.45
N LEU A 178 14.71 -7.51 -7.76
CA LEU A 178 14.94 -6.98 -9.11
C LEU A 178 15.36 -8.07 -10.10
N ASP A 179 16.02 -9.12 -9.62
CA ASP A 179 16.41 -10.29 -10.39
C ASP A 179 15.21 -11.06 -10.95
N LEU A 180 14.03 -10.95 -10.32
CA LEU A 180 12.77 -11.49 -10.82
C LEU A 180 11.96 -10.43 -11.59
N ILE A 181 11.86 -9.22 -11.02
CA ILE A 181 11.00 -8.16 -11.54
C ILE A 181 11.49 -7.64 -12.89
N ALA A 182 12.80 -7.47 -13.11
CA ALA A 182 13.32 -6.94 -14.36
C ALA A 182 13.10 -7.90 -15.55
N PRO A 183 13.37 -9.22 -15.46
CA PRO A 183 13.00 -10.17 -16.51
C PRO A 183 11.48 -10.23 -16.78
N MET A 184 10.65 -10.18 -15.72
CA MET A 184 9.20 -10.10 -15.86
C MET A 184 8.78 -8.84 -16.63
N ALA A 185 9.35 -7.69 -16.27
CA ALA A 185 9.11 -6.42 -16.94
C ALA A 185 9.53 -6.44 -18.41
N GLY A 186 10.66 -7.09 -18.74
CA GLY A 186 11.11 -7.30 -20.12
C GLY A 186 10.12 -8.11 -20.97
N GLN A 187 9.27 -8.92 -20.35
CA GLN A 187 8.16 -9.64 -20.99
C GLN A 187 6.80 -8.94 -20.84
N ASN A 188 6.79 -7.67 -20.41
CA ASN A 188 5.58 -6.91 -20.12
C ASN A 188 4.66 -7.57 -19.06
N LEU A 189 5.25 -8.30 -18.10
CA LEU A 189 4.53 -8.99 -17.03
C LEU A 189 4.61 -8.26 -15.68
N ALA A 190 5.47 -7.26 -15.51
CA ALA A 190 5.61 -6.54 -14.24
C ALA A 190 5.65 -5.03 -14.43
N ALA A 191 4.95 -4.33 -13.53
CA ALA A 191 5.07 -2.89 -13.34
C ALA A 191 5.09 -2.56 -11.84
N VAL A 192 5.84 -1.54 -11.45
CA VAL A 192 6.01 -1.15 -10.04
C VAL A 192 5.53 0.28 -9.83
N PHE A 193 4.75 0.50 -8.78
CA PHE A 193 4.20 1.80 -8.39
C PHE A 193 4.69 2.18 -7.00
N LEU A 194 5.44 3.27 -6.91
CA LEU A 194 5.93 3.81 -5.64
C LEU A 194 5.00 4.91 -5.14
N SER A 195 4.51 4.78 -3.90
CA SER A 195 3.74 5.87 -3.27
C SER A 195 4.67 6.93 -2.67
N ILE A 196 4.53 8.17 -3.12
CA ILE A 196 5.24 9.34 -2.58
C ILE A 196 4.18 10.37 -2.18
N THR A 197 4.01 10.59 -0.88
CA THR A 197 2.98 11.50 -0.34
C THR A 197 3.49 12.91 -0.14
N THR A 198 4.77 13.07 0.14
CA THR A 198 5.42 14.35 0.42
C THR A 198 6.91 14.19 0.14
N LEU A 199 7.58 15.27 -0.22
CA LEU A 199 9.03 15.36 -0.28
C LEU A 199 9.62 15.88 1.04
N ASP A 200 8.78 16.43 1.92
CA ASP A 200 9.15 16.90 3.24
C ASP A 200 9.44 15.73 4.20
N ARG A 201 10.67 15.73 4.75
CA ARG A 201 11.12 14.66 5.65
C ARG A 201 10.43 14.72 7.02
N GLY A 202 10.03 15.89 7.49
CA GLY A 202 9.35 16.08 8.76
C GLY A 202 7.96 15.46 8.74
N LEU A 203 7.16 15.83 7.73
CA LEU A 203 5.84 15.29 7.49
C LEU A 203 5.88 13.79 7.20
N ALA A 204 6.83 13.31 6.41
CA ALA A 204 6.97 11.87 6.18
C ALA A 204 7.24 11.09 7.49
N ARG A 205 8.06 11.63 8.40
CA ARG A 205 8.40 10.98 9.68
C ARG A 205 7.22 10.86 10.65
N THR A 206 6.29 11.80 10.63
CA THR A 206 5.11 11.76 11.50
C THR A 206 3.97 10.98 10.85
N MET A 207 3.81 11.10 9.53
CA MET A 207 2.69 10.52 8.79
C MET A 207 2.91 9.05 8.41
N GLU A 208 4.16 8.65 8.15
CA GLU A 208 4.56 7.33 7.63
C GLU A 208 5.89 6.86 8.26
N PRO A 209 5.96 6.77 9.59
CA PRO A 209 7.19 6.77 10.38
C PRO A 209 8.18 5.64 10.06
N ARG A 210 7.68 4.51 9.54
CA ARG A 210 8.50 3.31 9.24
C ARG A 210 8.54 2.97 7.75
N ALA A 211 7.94 3.79 6.90
CA ALA A 211 8.12 3.67 5.46
C ALA A 211 9.48 4.25 5.03
N ALA A 212 9.97 3.90 3.83
CA ALA A 212 11.21 4.48 3.33
C ALA A 212 11.08 6.00 3.20
N ALA A 213 12.15 6.76 3.47
CA ALA A 213 12.11 8.21 3.35
C ALA A 213 11.86 8.66 1.89
N PRO A 214 11.27 9.85 1.64
CA PRO A 214 10.91 10.28 0.28
C PRO A 214 12.04 10.19 -0.75
N HIS A 215 13.24 10.65 -0.39
CA HIS A 215 14.42 10.58 -1.26
C HIS A 215 14.81 9.13 -1.63
N ARG A 216 14.69 8.18 -0.68
CA ARG A 216 14.93 6.75 -0.95
C ARG A 216 13.89 6.17 -1.91
N ARG A 217 12.64 6.64 -1.86
CA ARG A 217 11.61 6.21 -2.83
C ARG A 217 11.92 6.73 -4.24
N LEU A 218 12.41 7.97 -4.36
CA LEU A 218 12.88 8.51 -5.64
C LEU A 218 14.11 7.76 -6.18
N GLU A 219 15.09 7.44 -5.32
CA GLU A 219 16.22 6.57 -5.68
C GLU A 219 15.74 5.18 -6.15
N THR A 220 14.72 4.63 -5.49
CA THR A 220 14.11 3.34 -5.87
C THR A 220 13.45 3.41 -7.24
N ILE A 221 12.72 4.50 -7.56
CA ILE A 221 12.15 4.73 -8.88
C ILE A 221 13.26 4.74 -9.95
N ARG A 222 14.37 5.44 -9.67
CA ARG A 222 15.52 5.51 -10.58
C ARG A 222 16.13 4.14 -10.84
N ALA A 223 16.48 3.40 -9.79
CA ALA A 223 17.08 2.08 -9.92
C ALA A 223 16.18 1.08 -10.68
N LEU A 224 14.87 1.11 -10.42
CA LEU A 224 13.91 0.28 -11.16
C LEU A 224 13.82 0.68 -12.64
N SER A 225 13.77 1.98 -12.93
CA SER A 225 13.68 2.50 -14.31
C SER A 225 14.96 2.21 -15.12
N GLU A 226 16.13 2.37 -14.51
CA GLU A 226 17.44 2.01 -15.09
C GLU A 226 17.54 0.51 -15.40
N ALA A 227 16.90 -0.33 -14.60
CA ALA A 227 16.78 -1.78 -14.85
C ALA A 227 15.70 -2.15 -15.89
N GLY A 228 15.08 -1.17 -16.53
CA GLY A 228 14.06 -1.38 -17.57
C GLY A 228 12.66 -1.70 -17.05
N VAL A 229 12.42 -1.61 -15.74
CA VAL A 229 11.09 -1.86 -15.16
C VAL A 229 10.15 -0.68 -15.45
N PRO A 230 8.92 -0.89 -15.94
CA PRO A 230 7.90 0.15 -15.98
C PRO A 230 7.56 0.63 -14.57
N VAL A 231 7.95 1.88 -14.25
CA VAL A 231 7.69 2.48 -12.94
C VAL A 231 6.63 3.57 -13.03
N GLY A 232 5.72 3.58 -12.06
CA GLY A 232 4.79 4.68 -11.82
C GLY A 232 4.94 5.29 -10.43
N VAL A 233 4.47 6.53 -10.28
CA VAL A 233 4.35 7.22 -8.99
C VAL A 233 2.88 7.32 -8.58
N LEU A 234 2.61 7.11 -7.30
CA LEU A 234 1.32 7.39 -6.68
C LEU A 234 1.49 8.54 -5.69
N ALA A 235 1.07 9.74 -6.07
CA ALA A 235 0.92 10.88 -5.17
C ALA A 235 -0.32 10.65 -4.28
N SER A 236 -0.20 9.77 -3.28
CA SER A 236 -1.37 9.22 -2.58
C SER A 236 -1.12 8.91 -1.10
N PRO A 237 -1.90 9.53 -0.18
CA PRO A 237 -2.96 10.51 -0.43
C PRO A 237 -2.43 11.93 -0.67
N MET A 238 -3.18 12.70 -1.46
CA MET A 238 -3.16 14.16 -1.41
C MET A 238 -4.15 14.64 -0.36
N ILE A 239 -3.66 15.40 0.60
CA ILE A 239 -4.33 15.92 1.79
C ILE A 239 -4.44 17.44 1.64
N PRO A 240 -5.66 17.95 1.42
CA PRO A 240 -5.92 19.38 1.29
C PRO A 240 -5.33 20.23 2.42
N GLY A 241 -4.52 21.23 2.08
CA GLY A 241 -3.91 22.17 3.03
C GLY A 241 -2.74 21.60 3.84
N LEU A 242 -2.30 20.38 3.55
CA LEU A 242 -1.18 19.74 4.25
C LEU A 242 -0.02 19.36 3.32
N ASN A 243 -0.28 18.57 2.26
CA ASN A 243 0.74 18.13 1.29
C ASN A 243 0.33 18.35 -0.17
N ASP A 244 -0.90 18.77 -0.47
CA ASP A 244 -1.39 18.90 -1.84
C ASP A 244 -0.62 19.98 -2.64
N GLN A 245 -0.02 20.96 -1.96
CA GLN A 245 0.89 21.94 -2.56
C GLN A 245 2.15 21.33 -3.17
N GLU A 246 2.50 20.10 -2.79
CA GLU A 246 3.69 19.39 -3.29
C GLU A 246 3.40 18.53 -4.52
N LEU A 247 2.14 18.43 -4.95
CA LEU A 247 1.72 17.51 -6.01
C LEU A 247 2.60 17.62 -7.26
N GLU A 248 2.77 18.82 -7.82
CA GLU A 248 3.56 19.04 -9.02
C GLU A 248 5.04 18.70 -8.79
N ARG A 249 5.60 19.05 -7.64
CA ARG A 249 7.00 18.76 -7.31
C ARG A 249 7.25 17.27 -7.15
N ILE A 250 6.30 16.53 -6.57
CA ILE A 250 6.37 15.07 -6.48
C ILE A 250 6.38 14.46 -7.88
N LEU A 251 5.51 14.93 -8.78
CA LEU A 251 5.45 14.44 -10.15
C LEU A 251 6.72 14.78 -10.94
N GLU A 252 7.23 16.01 -10.80
CA GLU A 252 8.49 16.44 -11.42
C GLU A 252 9.66 15.58 -10.96
N ALA A 253 9.81 15.39 -9.65
CA ALA A 253 10.90 14.59 -9.08
C ALA A 253 10.80 13.11 -9.49
N ALA A 254 9.58 12.55 -9.54
CA ALA A 254 9.36 11.18 -9.97
C ALA A 254 9.60 10.98 -11.47
N ALA A 255 9.16 11.91 -12.32
CA ALA A 255 9.43 11.89 -13.75
C ALA A 255 10.93 12.01 -14.03
N ALA A 256 11.63 12.91 -13.33
CA ALA A 256 13.10 13.03 -13.41
C ALA A 256 13.83 11.78 -12.92
N ALA A 257 13.23 11.01 -12.00
CA ALA A 257 13.73 9.70 -11.59
C ALA A 257 13.37 8.56 -12.58
N GLY A 258 12.61 8.84 -13.64
CA GLY A 258 12.27 7.85 -14.67
C GLY A 258 10.92 7.15 -14.50
N ALA A 259 10.02 7.68 -13.65
CA ALA A 259 8.63 7.25 -13.64
C ALA A 259 7.93 7.64 -14.96
N ARG A 260 7.14 6.72 -15.52
CA ARG A 260 6.40 6.90 -16.78
C ARG A 260 4.90 7.08 -16.57
N THR A 261 4.40 6.58 -15.44
CA THR A 261 2.98 6.61 -15.09
C THR A 261 2.78 7.38 -13.80
N ALA A 262 1.68 8.12 -13.68
CA ALA A 262 1.33 8.83 -12.47
C ALA A 262 -0.13 8.63 -12.08
N GLY A 263 -0.41 8.54 -10.80
CA GLY A 263 -1.76 8.63 -10.23
C GLY A 263 -1.74 9.41 -8.93
N TYR A 264 -2.89 9.95 -8.53
CA TYR A 264 -3.09 10.47 -7.18
C TYR A 264 -4.42 9.94 -6.64
N ILE A 265 -4.56 9.97 -5.32
CA ILE A 265 -5.83 9.71 -4.64
C ILE A 265 -6.00 10.82 -3.61
N LEU A 266 -7.17 11.45 -3.57
CA LEU A 266 -7.54 12.35 -2.50
C LEU A 266 -7.69 11.56 -1.19
N LEU A 267 -7.31 12.15 -0.05
CA LEU A 267 -7.41 11.52 1.27
C LEU A 267 -8.75 10.80 1.51
N ARG A 268 -8.65 9.55 1.96
CA ARG A 268 -9.76 8.67 2.33
C ARG A 268 -9.70 8.37 3.82
N LEU A 269 -10.80 8.61 4.52
CA LEU A 269 -10.91 8.40 5.97
C LEU A 269 -12.09 7.48 6.34
N PRO A 270 -12.11 6.22 5.86
CA PRO A 270 -13.18 5.30 6.20
C PRO A 270 -13.19 4.96 7.70
N HIS A 271 -14.40 4.80 8.26
CA HIS A 271 -14.61 4.28 9.61
C HIS A 271 -13.75 4.98 10.69
N GLU A 272 -12.98 4.23 11.50
CA GLU A 272 -12.15 4.73 12.60
C GLU A 272 -10.99 5.64 12.13
N VAL A 273 -10.60 5.55 10.84
CA VAL A 273 -9.47 6.31 10.30
C VAL A 273 -9.70 7.82 10.40
N LYS A 274 -10.94 8.29 10.32
CA LYS A 274 -11.27 9.72 10.44
C LYS A 274 -10.92 10.29 11.83
N GLU A 275 -11.06 9.48 12.87
CA GLU A 275 -10.78 9.86 14.25
C GLU A 275 -9.29 9.77 14.53
N ILE A 276 -8.65 8.68 14.10
CA ILE A 276 -7.18 8.50 14.20
C ILE A 276 -6.44 9.62 13.46
N PHE A 277 -6.89 9.99 12.25
CA PHE A 277 -6.27 11.07 11.48
C PHE A 277 -6.49 12.44 12.13
N ALA A 278 -7.69 12.71 12.65
CA ALA A 278 -7.96 13.97 13.36
C ALA A 278 -7.10 14.11 14.62
N GLU A 279 -6.99 13.06 15.44
CA GLU A 279 -6.14 13.01 16.64
C GLU A 279 -4.67 13.27 16.29
N TRP A 280 -4.15 12.60 15.26
CA TRP A 280 -2.79 12.82 14.77
C TRP A 280 -2.56 14.26 14.31
N LEU A 281 -3.54 14.83 13.60
CA LEU A 281 -3.43 16.19 13.08
C LEU A 281 -3.46 17.24 14.19
N GLU A 282 -4.31 17.05 15.21
CA GLU A 282 -4.34 17.88 16.43
C GLU A 282 -3.04 17.78 17.21
N THR A 283 -2.43 16.59 17.25
CA THR A 283 -1.18 16.33 17.98
C THR A 283 0.04 16.92 17.26
N HIS A 284 0.16 16.72 15.95
CA HIS A 284 1.37 17.07 15.19
C HIS A 284 1.27 18.42 14.44
N TYR A 285 0.06 18.86 14.10
CA TYR A 285 -0.19 20.09 13.35
C TYR A 285 -1.41 20.87 13.89
N PRO A 286 -1.45 21.19 15.20
CA PRO A 286 -2.63 21.78 15.86
C PRO A 286 -3.12 23.05 15.17
N LEU A 287 -2.21 23.91 14.73
CA LEU A 287 -2.53 25.17 14.05
C LEU A 287 -3.16 24.98 12.65
N LYS A 288 -2.96 23.82 12.02
CA LYS A 288 -3.54 23.49 10.71
C LYS A 288 -4.78 22.60 10.82
N ALA A 289 -5.02 21.98 11.97
CA ALA A 289 -5.98 20.88 12.12
C ALA A 289 -7.40 21.27 11.67
N ALA A 290 -7.93 22.36 12.23
CA ALA A 290 -9.27 22.83 11.89
C ALA A 290 -9.42 23.16 10.40
N HIS A 291 -8.40 23.79 9.80
CA HIS A 291 -8.42 24.19 8.40
C HIS A 291 -8.40 22.99 7.45
N VAL A 292 -7.46 22.05 7.67
CA VAL A 292 -7.34 20.82 6.86
C VAL A 292 -8.62 19.98 6.95
N LEU A 293 -9.17 19.77 8.15
CA LEU A 293 -10.42 19.02 8.31
C LEU A 293 -11.61 19.72 7.64
N SER A 294 -11.63 21.06 7.63
CA SER A 294 -12.64 21.83 6.89
C SER A 294 -12.54 21.58 5.38
N LEU A 295 -11.34 21.65 4.80
CA LEU A 295 -11.13 21.36 3.38
C LEU A 295 -11.49 19.92 3.01
N VAL A 296 -11.10 18.94 3.84
CA VAL A 296 -11.50 17.54 3.67
C VAL A 296 -13.03 17.42 3.62
N ARG A 297 -13.75 18.08 4.54
CA ARG A 297 -15.22 18.10 4.51
C ARG A 297 -15.78 18.69 3.23
N GLN A 298 -15.22 19.80 2.75
CA GLN A 298 -15.67 20.42 1.49
C GLN A 298 -15.51 19.47 0.30
N THR A 299 -14.43 18.68 0.27
CA THR A 299 -14.21 17.69 -0.79
C THR A 299 -15.08 16.44 -0.70
N HIS A 300 -15.76 16.22 0.43
CA HIS A 300 -16.59 15.05 0.73
C HIS A 300 -18.02 15.44 1.16
N GLY A 301 -18.55 16.55 0.62
CA GLY A 301 -19.95 16.97 0.82
C GLY A 301 -20.35 17.26 2.26
N GLY A 302 -19.43 17.83 3.04
CA GLY A 302 -19.63 18.17 4.46
C GLY A 302 -19.21 17.08 5.44
N LYS A 303 -18.93 15.86 4.97
CA LYS A 303 -18.48 14.73 5.81
C LYS A 303 -16.96 14.57 5.76
N LEU A 304 -16.35 13.92 6.74
CA LEU A 304 -14.91 13.61 6.66
C LEU A 304 -14.58 12.53 5.63
N TYR A 305 -15.56 11.73 5.23
CA TYR A 305 -15.40 10.72 4.18
C TYR A 305 -16.75 10.33 3.58
N GLU A 306 -16.75 10.12 2.27
CA GLU A 306 -17.85 9.58 1.49
C GLU A 306 -17.40 8.28 0.82
N SER A 307 -18.15 7.19 0.99
CA SER A 307 -17.76 5.86 0.54
C SER A 307 -18.24 5.49 -0.87
N GLU A 308 -19.02 6.38 -1.50
CA GLU A 308 -19.62 6.16 -2.82
C GLU A 308 -18.54 5.97 -3.89
N PHE A 309 -18.76 5.00 -4.79
CA PHE A 309 -17.86 4.77 -5.92
C PHE A 309 -17.84 5.98 -6.86
N GLY A 310 -16.73 6.19 -7.55
CA GLY A 310 -16.48 7.34 -8.41
C GLY A 310 -16.05 8.60 -7.64
N THR A 311 -16.59 8.83 -6.44
CA THR A 311 -16.30 10.03 -5.63
C THR A 311 -15.26 9.77 -4.55
N ARG A 312 -15.28 8.62 -3.87
CA ARG A 312 -14.43 8.34 -2.70
C ARG A 312 -12.92 8.51 -2.89
N MET A 313 -12.39 8.42 -4.12
CA MET A 313 -10.96 8.59 -4.40
C MET A 313 -10.61 9.96 -5.02
N LYS A 314 -11.59 10.66 -5.57
CA LYS A 314 -11.41 11.93 -6.31
C LYS A 314 -11.87 13.14 -5.51
N GLY A 315 -12.87 12.96 -4.65
CA GLY A 315 -13.65 14.03 -4.04
C GLY A 315 -14.60 14.71 -5.02
N ARG A 316 -15.32 15.72 -4.52
CA ARG A 316 -16.21 16.59 -5.28
C ARG A 316 -16.02 18.05 -4.91
N GLY A 317 -16.51 18.94 -5.76
CA GLY A 317 -16.49 20.39 -5.54
C GLY A 317 -15.19 21.08 -5.99
N PRO A 318 -15.11 22.41 -5.84
CA PRO A 318 -14.10 23.24 -6.49
C PRO A 318 -12.66 22.85 -6.13
N TYR A 319 -12.42 22.45 -4.89
CA TYR A 319 -11.09 22.07 -4.43
C TYR A 319 -10.60 20.76 -5.07
N ALA A 320 -11.48 19.74 -5.14
CA ALA A 320 -11.17 18.48 -5.80
C ALA A 320 -10.96 18.67 -7.31
N GLU A 321 -11.79 19.50 -7.95
CA GLU A 321 -11.63 19.86 -9.37
C GLU A 321 -10.32 20.61 -9.64
N LEU A 322 -9.93 21.53 -8.77
CA LEU A 322 -8.65 22.23 -8.89
C LEU A 322 -7.48 21.25 -8.78
N LEU A 323 -7.52 20.33 -7.81
CA LEU A 323 -6.50 19.31 -7.63
C LEU A 323 -6.38 18.40 -8.86
N GLU A 324 -7.51 17.97 -9.43
CA GLU A 324 -7.55 17.19 -10.66
C GLU A 324 -6.98 17.96 -11.86
N ARG A 325 -7.33 19.24 -12.03
CA ARG A 325 -6.81 20.07 -13.12
C ARG A 325 -5.31 20.28 -12.98
N ARG A 326 -4.80 20.51 -11.76
CA ARG A 326 -3.37 20.61 -11.45
C ARG A 326 -2.65 19.32 -11.81
N PHE A 327 -3.15 18.17 -11.33
CA PHE A 327 -2.63 16.85 -11.67
C PHE A 327 -2.57 16.61 -13.18
N ALA A 328 -3.69 16.80 -13.87
CA ALA A 328 -3.79 16.53 -15.30
C ALA A 328 -2.85 17.43 -16.11
N THR A 329 -2.70 18.71 -15.72
CA THR A 329 -1.80 19.66 -16.38
C THR A 329 -0.34 19.30 -16.15
N ALA A 330 0.03 18.91 -14.92
CA ALA A 330 1.37 18.44 -14.61
C ALA A 330 1.71 17.16 -15.40
N CYS A 331 0.81 16.18 -15.45
CA CYS A 331 1.03 14.96 -16.24
C CYS A 331 1.24 15.24 -17.72
N ARG A 332 0.44 16.13 -18.34
CA ARG A 332 0.63 16.54 -19.75
C ARG A 332 1.99 17.21 -19.96
N ARG A 333 2.36 18.15 -19.09
CA ARG A 333 3.64 18.88 -19.18
C ARG A 333 4.85 17.96 -19.03
N LEU A 334 4.75 16.94 -18.17
CA LEU A 334 5.85 16.03 -17.85
C LEU A 334 5.88 14.76 -18.71
N GLY A 335 4.91 14.58 -19.61
CA GLY A 335 4.80 13.35 -20.42
C GLY A 335 4.45 12.10 -19.60
N LEU A 336 3.81 12.26 -18.44
CA LEU A 336 3.40 11.14 -17.59
C LEU A 336 2.05 10.59 -18.05
N THR A 337 2.01 9.28 -18.34
CA THR A 337 0.77 8.57 -18.60
C THR A 337 -0.07 8.54 -17.32
N ARG A 338 -1.32 8.96 -17.42
CA ARG A 338 -2.25 8.85 -16.29
C ARG A 338 -2.50 7.37 -15.98
N ARG A 339 -2.47 7.01 -14.71
CA ARG A 339 -2.80 5.65 -14.26
C ARG A 339 -4.24 5.33 -14.67
N GLY A 340 -4.38 4.35 -15.56
CA GLY A 340 -5.67 3.79 -15.97
C GLY A 340 -5.41 2.55 -16.82
N GLY A 341 -5.59 1.36 -16.25
CA GLY A 341 -5.25 0.08 -16.87
C GLY A 341 -3.73 -0.09 -17.08
N SER A 342 -3.12 -1.11 -16.51
CA SER A 342 -1.78 -1.51 -16.96
C SER A 342 -1.98 -2.57 -18.02
N PRO A 343 -1.61 -2.36 -19.30
CA PRO A 343 -1.72 -3.39 -20.33
C PRO A 343 -0.57 -4.38 -20.16
N LEU A 344 -0.41 -4.93 -18.96
CA LEU A 344 0.49 -6.06 -18.76
C LEU A 344 -0.08 -7.25 -19.52
N ASP A 345 0.82 -8.06 -20.07
CA ASP A 345 0.44 -9.14 -20.95
C ASP A 345 -0.14 -10.32 -20.16
N VAL A 346 -1.44 -10.53 -20.31
CA VAL A 346 -2.16 -11.68 -19.74
C VAL A 346 -2.11 -12.90 -20.65
N SER A 347 -1.72 -12.75 -21.93
CA SER A 347 -1.76 -13.82 -22.92
C SER A 347 -0.63 -14.85 -22.76
N GLN A 348 0.45 -14.45 -22.09
CA GLN A 348 1.61 -15.32 -21.84
C GLN A 348 1.40 -16.34 -20.70
N PHE A 349 0.29 -16.24 -19.97
CA PHE A 349 -0.01 -17.13 -18.85
C PHE A 349 0.04 -18.59 -19.27
N ARG A 350 0.75 -19.39 -18.47
CA ARG A 350 0.89 -20.83 -18.72
C ARG A 350 0.98 -21.61 -17.41
N LEU A 351 0.61 -22.87 -17.49
CA LEU A 351 0.82 -23.82 -16.40
C LEU A 351 2.15 -24.54 -16.64
N PRO A 352 3.14 -24.45 -15.72
CA PRO A 352 4.34 -25.28 -15.80
C PRO A 352 3.97 -26.77 -15.79
N PRO A 353 4.73 -27.69 -16.38
CA PRO A 353 4.45 -29.12 -16.26
C PRO A 353 4.68 -29.62 -14.82
N ARG A 354 3.83 -30.52 -14.32
CA ARG A 354 4.07 -31.31 -13.09
C ARG A 354 4.28 -32.78 -13.41
N PRO A 355 5.00 -33.52 -12.53
CA PRO A 355 5.01 -34.98 -12.58
C PRO A 355 3.57 -35.52 -12.57
N GLY A 356 3.18 -36.24 -13.63
CA GLY A 356 1.84 -36.78 -13.82
C GLY A 356 0.91 -35.95 -14.72
N ASP A 357 1.29 -34.73 -15.13
CA ASP A 357 0.57 -33.99 -16.17
C ASP A 357 0.77 -34.72 -17.52
N GLN A 358 -0.31 -34.99 -18.27
CA GLN A 358 -0.18 -35.46 -19.66
C GLN A 358 0.45 -34.33 -20.49
N PRO A 359 1.56 -34.58 -21.22
CA PRO A 359 2.11 -33.56 -22.12
C PRO A 359 1.05 -33.17 -23.15
N GLY A 360 0.92 -31.87 -23.44
CA GLY A 360 0.01 -31.38 -24.45
C GLY A 360 0.32 -32.03 -25.79
N LEU A 361 -0.71 -32.20 -26.64
CA LEU A 361 -0.61 -32.84 -27.96
C LEU A 361 0.49 -32.22 -28.86
N PHE A 362 0.94 -31.00 -28.54
CA PHE A 362 1.97 -30.24 -29.26
C PHE A 362 3.28 -30.00 -28.48
N ASP A 363 3.44 -30.54 -27.26
CA ASP A 363 4.66 -30.38 -26.44
C ASP A 363 5.81 -31.33 -26.86
N ARG A 364 5.68 -31.99 -28.02
CA ARG A 364 6.75 -32.81 -28.59
C ARG A 364 7.77 -31.91 -29.27
N HIS A 365 8.83 -31.55 -28.56
CA HIS A 365 10.06 -31.07 -29.20
C HIS A 365 10.54 -32.10 -30.24
N PRO A 366 10.89 -31.70 -31.47
CA PRO A 366 11.53 -32.60 -32.41
C PRO A 366 13.01 -32.77 -32.01
N THR A 367 13.31 -33.71 -31.12
CA THR A 367 14.65 -34.28 -31.06
C THR A 367 14.77 -35.27 -32.22
N ARG A 368 15.06 -34.76 -33.42
CA ARG A 368 15.72 -35.59 -34.43
C ARG A 368 17.20 -35.62 -34.11
N SER A 369 17.62 -36.73 -33.54
CA SER A 369 18.98 -37.22 -33.68
C SER A 369 19.34 -37.26 -35.16
N SER A 370 20.34 -36.46 -35.56
CA SER A 370 21.13 -36.76 -36.75
C SER A 370 22.39 -37.44 -36.24
N GLY A 371 22.32 -38.76 -36.15
CA GLY A 371 23.50 -39.61 -36.13
C GLY A 371 23.76 -40.08 -37.55
N ALA A 372 24.91 -39.67 -38.10
CA ALA A 372 25.76 -40.46 -38.97
C ALA A 372 27.20 -40.06 -38.66
#